data_AF-A0A5M3WCI3-F1
#
_entry.id   AF-A0A5M3WCI3-F1
#
_cell.length_a   1.000
_cell.length_b   1.000
_cell.length_c   1.000
_cell.angle_alpha   90.00
_cell.angle_beta   90.00
_cell.angle_gamma   90.00
#
_symmetry.space_group_name_H-M   'P 1'
#
loop_
_entity.id
_entity.type
_entity.pdbx_description
1 polymer ?
#
loop_
_entity_poly.entity_id
_entity_poly.type
_entity_poly.pdbx_seq_one_letter_code
_entity_poly.pdbx_strand_id
1 'polypeptide(L)'
;MGSWQHLGWTVYFHELLEQPLLIRDHPGLLALREHVGSQDRLAKAVALWRAAREVTDSITHPNIRVISYESLAADPLYGFRDLYAWCGLSWTDRSAQLVRRACTGPSPDRAFTWSGLSRTAFQPADSAATAARVRLSPEDASRVLSLVR
;
A
#
# COMPACT_ATOMS: atom_id res chain seq x y z
N MET A 1 12.29 -6.84 0.52
CA MET A 1 11.43 -7.98 0.87
C MET A 1 12.29 -9.17 1.23
N GLY A 2 12.63 -9.31 2.52
CA GLY A 2 13.47 -10.41 3.01
C GLY A 2 12.93 -11.07 4.29
N SER A 3 11.91 -10.52 4.94
CA SER A 3 11.37 -11.08 6.18
C SER A 3 10.29 -12.13 5.94
N TRP A 4 9.31 -11.87 5.06
CA TRP A 4 8.11 -12.71 4.95
C TRP A 4 8.35 -14.13 4.40
N GLN A 5 9.22 -14.27 3.39
CA GLN A 5 9.61 -15.59 2.86
C GLN A 5 10.42 -16.39 3.90
N HIS A 6 11.33 -15.72 4.61
CA HIS A 6 12.17 -16.34 5.64
C HIS A 6 11.34 -16.80 6.86
N LEU A 7 10.27 -16.07 7.18
CA LEU A 7 9.34 -16.39 8.27
C LEU A 7 8.32 -17.47 7.90
N GLY A 8 8.36 -18.01 6.67
CA GLY A 8 7.42 -19.04 6.22
C GLY A 8 5.96 -18.58 6.15
N TRP A 9 5.72 -17.27 6.19
CA TRP A 9 4.36 -16.73 6.23
C TRP A 9 3.61 -17.06 4.94
N THR A 10 2.37 -17.53 5.08
CA THR A 10 1.47 -17.80 3.95
C THR A 10 0.08 -17.31 4.29
N VAL A 11 -0.67 -16.89 3.26
CA VAL A 11 -2.06 -16.46 3.39
C VAL A 11 -2.96 -17.68 3.39
N TYR A 12 -3.88 -17.79 4.33
CA TYR A 12 -4.90 -18.83 4.32
C TYR A 12 -6.24 -18.23 3.88
N PHE A 13 -6.56 -18.34 2.58
CA PHE A 13 -7.75 -17.68 2.02
C PHE A 13 -9.08 -18.14 2.62
N HIS A 14 -9.15 -19.33 3.22
CA HIS A 14 -10.35 -19.76 3.95
C HIS A 14 -10.69 -18.80 5.09
N GLU A 15 -9.69 -18.24 5.79
CA GLU A 15 -9.90 -17.27 6.87
C GLU A 15 -10.63 -16.00 6.41
N LEU A 16 -10.49 -15.62 5.13
CA LEU A 16 -11.21 -14.49 4.54
C LEU A 16 -12.57 -14.93 3.99
N LEU A 17 -12.61 -16.07 3.29
CA LEU A 17 -13.81 -16.60 2.63
C LEU A 17 -14.89 -17.07 3.62
N GLU A 18 -14.49 -17.43 4.83
CA GLU A 18 -15.38 -17.85 5.92
C GLU A 18 -15.98 -16.67 6.70
N GLN A 19 -15.64 -15.42 6.34
CA GLN A 19 -16.21 -14.22 6.96
C GLN A 19 -17.48 -13.77 6.20
N PRO A 20 -18.70 -14.04 6.71
CA PRO A 20 -19.92 -13.85 5.91
C PRO A 20 -20.20 -12.38 5.60
N LEU A 21 -19.90 -11.47 6.53
CA LEU A 21 -20.07 -10.03 6.32
C LEU A 21 -19.10 -9.49 5.28
N LEU A 22 -17.84 -9.96 5.30
CA LEU A 22 -16.84 -9.57 4.32
C LEU A 22 -17.25 -9.98 2.89
N ILE A 23 -17.74 -11.21 2.73
CA ILE A 23 -18.18 -11.71 1.42
C ILE A 23 -19.48 -11.06 0.95
N ARG A 24 -20.41 -10.77 1.87
CA ARG A 24 -21.62 -10.02 1.55
C ARG A 24 -21.29 -8.63 0.99
N ASP A 25 -20.35 -7.93 1.63
CA ASP A 25 -20.01 -6.55 1.28
C ASP A 25 -19.01 -6.49 0.11
N HIS A 26 -18.22 -7.54 -0.11
CA HIS A 26 -17.22 -7.65 -1.18
C HIS A 26 -17.28 -9.01 -1.89
N PRO A 27 -18.31 -9.27 -2.72
CA PRO A 27 -18.52 -10.58 -3.35
C PRO A 27 -17.42 -10.97 -4.34
N GLY A 28 -16.67 -10.00 -4.90
CA GLY A 28 -15.51 -10.26 -5.76
C GLY A 28 -14.41 -11.10 -5.09
N LEU A 29 -14.32 -11.07 -3.76
CA LEU A 29 -13.37 -11.87 -2.98
C LEU A 29 -13.59 -13.39 -3.14
N LEU A 30 -14.75 -13.83 -3.63
CA LEU A 30 -15.00 -15.23 -3.95
C LEU A 30 -14.01 -15.80 -4.99
N ALA A 31 -13.42 -14.95 -5.85
CA ALA A 31 -12.37 -15.36 -6.79
C ALA A 31 -11.14 -15.96 -6.09
N LEU A 32 -10.88 -15.61 -4.82
CA LEU A 32 -9.78 -16.17 -4.03
C LEU A 32 -9.92 -17.69 -3.78
N ARG A 33 -11.12 -18.26 -4.00
CA ARG A 33 -11.35 -19.72 -3.91
C ARG A 33 -10.45 -20.52 -4.84
N GLU A 34 -10.11 -19.98 -6.01
CA GLU A 34 -9.23 -20.65 -6.99
C GLU A 34 -7.82 -20.90 -6.44
N HIS A 35 -7.42 -20.16 -5.40
CA HIS A 35 -6.11 -20.28 -4.76
C HIS A 35 -6.15 -21.04 -3.43
N VAL A 36 -7.31 -21.55 -2.99
CA VAL A 36 -7.42 -22.38 -1.79
C VAL A 36 -6.70 -23.71 -2.03
N GLY A 37 -5.85 -24.12 -1.09
CA GLY A 37 -5.03 -25.34 -1.21
C GLY A 37 -3.80 -25.21 -2.12
N SER A 38 -3.67 -24.11 -2.86
CA SER A 38 -2.48 -23.85 -3.68
C SER A 38 -1.23 -23.70 -2.82
N GLN A 39 -0.12 -24.31 -3.28
CA GLN A 39 1.21 -24.15 -2.71
C GLN A 39 2.00 -22.99 -3.35
N ASP A 40 1.45 -22.37 -4.40
CA ASP A 40 2.06 -21.24 -5.09
C ASP A 40 1.93 -19.96 -4.26
N ARG A 41 2.97 -19.69 -3.46
CA ARG A 41 3.02 -18.52 -2.57
C ARG A 41 2.99 -17.20 -3.34
N LEU A 42 3.57 -17.15 -4.54
CA LEU A 42 3.63 -15.92 -5.32
C LEU A 42 2.25 -15.60 -5.90
N ALA A 43 1.56 -16.58 -6.49
CA ALA A 43 0.20 -16.41 -6.96
C ALA A 43 -0.74 -16.00 -5.82
N LYS A 44 -0.62 -16.63 -4.64
CA LYS A 44 -1.40 -16.24 -3.46
C LYS A 44 -1.11 -14.80 -3.02
N ALA A 45 0.14 -14.36 -3.01
CA ALA A 45 0.49 -12.99 -2.66
C ALA A 45 -0.09 -11.98 -3.66
N VAL A 46 0.02 -12.26 -4.97
CA VAL A 46 -0.57 -11.40 -6.01
C VAL A 46 -2.09 -11.36 -5.92
N ALA A 47 -2.74 -12.50 -5.74
CA ALA A 47 -4.19 -12.58 -5.58
C ALA A 47 -4.69 -11.80 -4.37
N LEU A 48 -4.01 -11.93 -3.21
CA LEU A 48 -4.35 -11.13 -2.03
C LEU A 48 -4.16 -9.63 -2.28
N TRP A 49 -3.06 -9.24 -2.92
CA TRP A 49 -2.79 -7.84 -3.25
C TRP A 49 -3.87 -7.26 -4.16
N ARG A 50 -4.27 -7.98 -5.22
CA ARG A 50 -5.34 -7.57 -6.13
C ARG A 50 -6.67 -7.43 -5.39
N ALA A 51 -7.03 -8.42 -4.58
CA ALA A 51 -8.25 -8.39 -3.77
C ALA A 51 -8.28 -7.19 -2.80
N ALA A 52 -7.17 -6.93 -2.10
CA ALA A 52 -7.07 -5.77 -1.21
C ALA A 52 -7.19 -4.44 -1.98
N ARG A 53 -6.58 -4.34 -3.17
CA ARG A 53 -6.70 -3.19 -4.06
C ARG A 53 -8.13 -2.97 -4.51
N GLU A 54 -8.80 -4.01 -5.02
CA GLU A 54 -10.19 -3.95 -5.46
C GLU A 54 -11.11 -3.47 -4.33
N VAL A 55 -10.98 -4.06 -3.13
CA VAL A 55 -11.74 -3.65 -1.96
C VAL A 55 -11.49 -2.18 -1.65
N THR A 56 -10.23 -1.76 -1.55
CA THR A 56 -9.89 -0.39 -1.18
C THR A 56 -10.35 0.62 -2.23
N ASP A 57 -10.20 0.29 -3.51
CA ASP A 57 -10.60 1.14 -4.64
C ASP A 57 -12.14 1.24 -4.76
N SER A 58 -12.89 0.28 -4.21
CA SER A 58 -14.35 0.31 -4.14
C SER A 58 -14.92 1.12 -2.96
N ILE A 59 -14.09 1.47 -1.97
CA ILE A 59 -14.56 2.21 -0.79
C ILE A 59 -15.04 3.59 -1.21
N THR A 60 -16.35 3.79 -1.09
CA THR A 60 -17.00 5.08 -1.26
C THR A 60 -17.66 5.46 0.05
N HIS A 61 -17.07 6.42 0.77
CA HIS A 61 -17.63 6.92 2.02
C HIS A 61 -17.35 8.41 2.16
N PRO A 62 -18.35 9.24 2.55
CA PRO A 62 -18.20 10.70 2.53
C PRO A 62 -17.05 11.22 3.42
N ASN A 63 -16.74 10.48 4.50
CA ASN A 63 -15.70 10.85 5.47
C ASN A 63 -14.43 9.99 5.38
N ILE A 64 -14.28 9.16 4.35
CA ILE A 64 -13.05 8.36 4.15
C ILE A 64 -12.55 8.63 2.75
N ARG A 65 -11.30 9.07 2.67
CA ARG A 65 -10.62 9.29 1.40
C ARG A 65 -9.46 8.31 1.24
N VAL A 66 -9.52 7.50 0.19
CA VAL A 66 -8.44 6.59 -0.19
C VAL A 66 -7.48 7.33 -1.12
N ILE A 67 -6.18 7.28 -0.81
CA ILE A 67 -5.10 7.82 -1.64
C ILE A 67 -3.95 6.80 -1.63
N SER A 68 -3.36 6.51 -2.78
CA SER A 68 -2.15 5.68 -2.83
C SER A 68 -0.95 6.45 -2.29
N TYR A 69 -0.05 5.75 -1.59
CA TYR A 69 1.17 6.36 -1.10
C TYR A 69 2.00 6.92 -2.26
N GLU A 70 2.06 6.19 -3.38
CA GLU A 70 2.79 6.56 -4.59
C GLU A 70 2.32 7.89 -5.18
N SER A 71 1.00 8.08 -5.34
CA SER A 71 0.46 9.33 -5.87
C SER A 71 0.72 10.49 -4.93
N LEU A 72 0.60 10.27 -3.61
CA LEU A 72 0.93 11.28 -2.61
C LEU A 72 2.44 11.61 -2.59
N ALA A 73 3.30 10.61 -2.77
CA ALA A 73 4.75 10.78 -2.72
C ALA A 73 5.32 11.42 -4.01
N ALA A 74 4.64 11.26 -5.14
CA ALA A 74 5.04 11.87 -6.42
C ALA A 74 4.92 13.40 -6.40
N ASP A 75 3.86 13.94 -5.79
CA ASP A 75 3.70 15.38 -5.54
C ASP A 75 3.10 15.63 -4.14
N PRO A 76 3.95 15.62 -3.09
CA PRO A 76 3.47 15.77 -1.72
C PRO A 76 2.88 17.14 -1.45
N LEU A 77 3.38 18.21 -2.10
CA LEU A 77 2.84 19.55 -1.85
C LEU A 77 1.42 19.69 -2.37
N TYR A 78 1.16 19.20 -3.58
CA TYR A 78 -0.19 19.15 -4.12
C TYR A 78 -1.08 18.21 -3.28
N GLY A 79 -0.62 16.99 -3.03
CA GLY A 79 -1.43 15.98 -2.34
C GLY A 79 -1.83 16.38 -0.92
N PHE A 80 -0.92 16.97 -0.14
CA PHE A 80 -1.26 17.47 1.19
C PHE A 80 -2.15 18.72 1.15
N ARG A 81 -1.97 19.63 0.18
CA ARG A 81 -2.87 20.77 0.02
C ARG A 81 -4.29 20.32 -0.29
N ASP A 82 -4.44 19.35 -1.17
CA ASP A 82 -5.73 18.78 -1.53
C ASP A 82 -6.37 18.01 -0.37
N LEU A 83 -5.58 17.32 0.45
CA LEU A 83 -6.05 16.73 1.71
C LEU A 83 -6.56 17.79 2.70
N TYR A 84 -5.88 18.93 2.83
CA TYR A 84 -6.34 20.04 3.66
C TYR A 84 -7.69 20.57 3.17
N ALA A 85 -7.85 20.76 1.86
CA ALA A 85 -9.10 21.21 1.26
C ALA A 85 -10.24 20.21 1.52
N TRP A 86 -9.99 18.91 1.36
CA TRP A 86 -10.96 17.86 1.66
C TRP A 86 -11.39 17.85 3.14
N CYS A 87 -10.46 18.08 4.06
CA CYS A 87 -10.75 18.21 5.50
C CYS A 87 -11.38 19.56 5.90
N GLY A 88 -11.53 20.52 4.96
CA GLY A 88 -11.99 21.88 5.29
C GLY A 88 -10.98 22.71 6.10
N LEU A 89 -9.69 22.38 6.03
CA LEU A 89 -8.61 23.06 6.75
C LEU A 89 -7.92 24.10 5.87
N SER A 90 -7.48 25.21 6.48
CA SER A 90 -6.75 26.25 5.77
C SER A 90 -5.32 25.81 5.43
N TRP A 91 -4.96 25.89 4.14
CA TRP A 91 -3.59 25.71 3.69
C TRP A 91 -2.80 27.02 3.84
N THR A 92 -1.67 26.98 4.55
CA THR A 92 -0.84 28.16 4.82
C THR A 92 0.60 27.94 4.37
N ASP A 93 1.37 29.02 4.24
CA ASP A 93 2.81 28.94 3.96
C ASP A 93 3.57 28.13 5.01
N ARG A 94 3.15 28.21 6.27
CA ARG A 94 3.71 27.40 7.36
C ARG A 94 3.47 25.90 7.13
N SER A 95 2.24 25.52 6.75
CA SER A 95 1.90 24.13 6.41
C SER A 95 2.72 23.62 5.24
N ALA A 96 2.84 24.43 4.17
CA ALA A 96 3.65 24.09 2.99
C ALA A 96 5.14 23.88 3.34
N GLN A 97 5.71 24.73 4.20
CA GLN A 97 7.09 24.58 4.65
C GLN A 97 7.30 23.32 5.50
N LEU A 98 6.34 22.98 6.38
CA LEU A 98 6.41 21.76 7.19
C LEU A 98 6.36 20.51 6.32
N VAL A 99 5.39 20.43 5.40
CA VAL A 99 5.28 19.32 4.44
C VAL A 99 6.54 19.20 3.59
N ARG A 100 7.04 20.31 3.04
CA ARG A 100 8.30 20.30 2.28
C ARG A 100 9.45 19.74 3.11
N ARG A 101 9.66 20.21 4.34
CA ARG A 101 10.74 19.71 5.21
C ARG A 101 10.59 18.23 5.54
N ALA A 102 9.36 17.76 5.74
CA ALA A 102 9.07 16.35 6.02
C ALA A 102 9.29 15.45 4.80
N CYS A 103 8.95 15.93 3.59
CA CYS A 103 9.01 15.16 2.35
C CYS A 103 10.30 15.36 1.53
N THR A 104 11.08 16.41 1.75
CA THR A 104 12.31 16.67 0.97
C THR A 104 13.54 16.87 1.85
N GLY A 105 13.40 16.76 3.16
CA GLY A 105 14.53 16.79 4.07
C GLY A 105 15.39 15.52 3.95
N PRO A 106 16.70 15.59 4.27
CA PRO A 106 17.53 14.39 4.31
C PRO A 106 16.90 13.39 5.30
N SER A 107 16.69 12.16 4.83
CA SER A 107 16.25 11.07 5.71
C SER A 107 17.40 10.80 6.68
N PRO A 108 17.22 10.98 8.01
CA PRO A 108 18.24 10.52 8.93
C PRO A 108 18.38 9.00 8.75
N ASP A 109 19.62 8.51 8.78
CA ASP A 109 19.98 7.09 8.67
C ASP A 109 19.53 6.25 9.89
N ARG A 110 18.55 6.77 10.63
CA ARG A 110 18.04 6.19 11.88
C ARG A 110 16.68 5.56 11.63
N ALA A 111 16.50 4.38 12.22
CA ALA A 111 15.21 3.72 12.33
C ALA A 111 14.15 4.70 12.84
N PHE A 112 12.92 4.55 12.33
CA PHE A 112 11.76 5.32 12.75
C PHE A 112 11.73 5.47 14.28
N THR A 113 11.83 6.70 14.78
CA THR A 113 11.74 7.01 16.20
C THR A 113 10.52 7.91 16.42
N TRP A 114 9.57 7.46 17.23
CA TRP A 114 8.36 8.23 17.54
C TRP A 114 8.74 9.42 18.45
N SER A 115 8.85 10.62 17.89
CA SER A 115 9.17 11.84 18.64
C SER A 115 8.24 13.00 18.30
N GLY A 116 6.98 12.92 18.74
CA GLY A 116 6.01 14.05 18.78
C GLY A 116 5.51 14.55 17.41
N LEU A 117 6.41 14.94 16.52
CA LEU A 117 6.23 14.97 15.07
C LEU A 117 7.09 13.84 14.50
N SER A 118 6.52 12.64 14.42
CA SER A 118 7.14 11.55 13.69
C SER A 118 7.47 12.05 12.29
N ARG A 119 8.77 12.21 12.00
CA ARG A 119 9.23 12.38 10.63
C ARG A 119 8.82 11.09 9.94
N THR A 120 7.69 11.12 9.25
CA THR A 120 7.31 10.03 8.36
C THR A 120 8.54 9.76 7.52
N ALA A 121 8.96 8.51 7.46
CA ALA A 121 10.03 8.05 6.60
C ALA A 121 9.57 8.24 5.15
N PHE A 122 9.44 9.50 4.73
CA PHE A 122 9.12 9.88 3.38
C PHE A 122 10.32 9.41 2.58
N GLN A 123 10.12 8.27 1.98
CA GLN A 123 10.95 7.80 0.90
C GLN A 123 10.12 8.04 -0.34
N PRO A 124 10.70 8.67 -1.39
CA PRO A 124 10.14 8.56 -2.72
C PRO A 124 10.07 7.07 -3.05
N ALA A 125 8.94 6.45 -2.75
CA ALA A 125 8.69 5.06 -3.05
C ALA A 125 7.98 5.06 -4.39
N ASP A 126 8.77 5.13 -5.45
CA ASP A 126 8.34 4.51 -6.68
C ASP A 126 8.30 3.00 -6.38
N SER A 127 7.11 2.39 -6.36
CA SER A 127 6.98 0.96 -6.08
C SER A 127 7.60 0.11 -7.19
N ALA A 128 7.76 0.61 -8.42
CA ALA A 128 8.55 -0.05 -9.47
C ALA A 128 10.05 0.03 -9.17
N ALA A 129 10.57 1.20 -8.78
CA ALA A 129 11.98 1.34 -8.39
C ALA A 129 12.30 0.59 -7.08
N THR A 130 11.36 0.57 -6.13
CA THR A 130 11.46 -0.18 -4.88
C THR A 130 11.37 -1.67 -5.15
N ALA A 131 10.45 -2.12 -6.00
CA ALA A 131 10.38 -3.53 -6.42
C ALA A 131 11.65 -3.97 -7.15
N ALA A 132 12.27 -3.09 -7.96
CA ALA A 132 13.56 -3.34 -8.59
C ALA A 132 14.73 -3.37 -7.58
N ARG A 133 14.65 -2.61 -6.48
CA ARG A 133 15.60 -2.65 -5.36
C ARG A 133 15.37 -3.84 -4.42
N VAL A 134 14.15 -4.34 -4.37
CA VAL A 134 13.80 -5.59 -3.70
C VAL A 134 14.36 -6.73 -4.54
N ARG A 135 15.07 -7.66 -3.89
CA ARG A 135 15.65 -8.86 -4.50
C ARG A 135 14.58 -9.86 -4.97
N LEU A 136 13.70 -9.48 -5.89
CA LEU A 136 12.94 -10.45 -6.68
C LEU A 136 13.88 -10.98 -7.76
N SER A 137 13.82 -12.29 -8.00
CA SER A 137 14.49 -12.83 -9.18
C SER A 137 13.83 -12.24 -10.44
N PRO A 138 14.55 -12.10 -11.57
CA PRO A 138 13.96 -11.64 -12.82
C PRO A 138 12.75 -12.49 -13.25
N GLU A 139 12.77 -13.79 -12.93
CA GLU A 139 11.67 -14.73 -13.18
C GLU A 139 10.43 -14.39 -12.34
N ASP A 140 10.60 -14.19 -11.03
CA ASP A 140 9.49 -13.82 -10.15
C ASP A 140 8.91 -12.45 -10.53
N ALA A 141 9.77 -11.49 -10.92
CA ALA A 141 9.32 -10.19 -11.40
C ALA A 141 8.46 -10.30 -12.66
N SER A 142 8.90 -11.10 -13.64
CA SER A 142 8.13 -11.39 -14.86
C SER A 142 6.79 -12.07 -14.54
N ARG A 143 6.80 -13.00 -13.58
CA ARG A 143 5.61 -13.72 -13.15
C ARG A 143 4.63 -12.84 -12.38
N VAL A 144 5.10 -11.90 -11.55
CA VAL A 144 4.22 -10.90 -10.94
C VAL A 144 3.54 -10.06 -12.03
N LEU A 145 4.30 -9.59 -13.02
CA LEU A 145 3.75 -8.79 -14.11
C LEU A 145 2.71 -9.54 -14.95
N SER A 146 2.86 -10.85 -15.15
CA SER A 146 1.86 -11.66 -15.85
C SER A 146 0.59 -11.93 -15.04
N LEU A 147 0.70 -12.00 -13.71
CA LEU A 147 -0.43 -12.25 -12.80
C LEU A 147 -1.22 -10.97 -12.42
N VAL A 148 -0.59 -9.80 -12.57
CA VAL A 148 -1.21 -8.49 -12.27
C VAL A 148 -2.02 -7.95 -13.46
N ARG A 149 -1.76 -8.42 -14.69
CA ARG A 149 -2.62 -8.14 -15.86
C ARG A 149 -4.00 -8.79 -15.71
#